data_AF-A0A2I0QDW2-F1
#
_entry.id   AF-A0A2I0QDW2-F1
#
_cell.length_a   1.000
_cell.length_b   1.000
_cell.length_c   1.000
_cell.angle_alpha   90.00
_cell.angle_beta   90.00
_cell.angle_gamma   90.00
#
_symmetry.space_group_name_H-M   'P 1'
#
loop_
_entity.id
_entity.type
_entity.pdbx_description
1 polymer ?
#
loop_
_entity_poly.entity_id
_entity_poly.type
_entity_poly.pdbx_seq_one_letter_code
_entity_poly.pdbx_strand_id
1 'polypeptide(L)'
;MIGAIKEIGEYAVEKEGKNVEEPLDILVDNPANRDTENILFIVLEKRNNGFVYKGADVEEYSRSTDKLKRYLYKKGSPNGPDVTPTSMITNLDKTFTKIKILPWFKKYDTLGLNEDTNLLVNIGNCIRENKGEILDDLKNKVCKENNVISLKINGKYVGDYPVFQKILIDESKKGFYFTSSFSGANKESKSNNQKCCVCNEKQKEVYGFVGTYKFYTVDKPGFVSGGF
;
A
#
# COMPACT_ATOMS: atom_id res chain seq x y z
N MET A 1 -4.12 -30.22 7.94
CA MET A 1 -5.20 -29.21 7.83
C MET A 1 -4.67 -27.88 7.32
N ILE A 2 -3.79 -27.17 8.06
CA ILE A 2 -3.27 -25.85 7.63
C ILE A 2 -2.44 -25.94 6.33
N GLY A 3 -1.62 -26.97 6.17
CA GLY A 3 -0.90 -27.22 4.90
C GLY A 3 -1.84 -27.42 3.70
N ALA A 4 -2.88 -28.25 3.83
CA ALA A 4 -3.87 -28.44 2.78
C ALA A 4 -4.63 -27.14 2.43
N ILE A 5 -4.90 -26.29 3.42
CA ILE A 5 -5.48 -24.96 3.21
C ILE A 5 -4.54 -24.06 2.40
N LYS A 6 -3.23 -24.09 2.71
CA LYS A 6 -2.20 -23.37 1.94
C LYS A 6 -2.24 -23.82 0.48
N GLU A 7 -2.22 -25.14 0.23
CA GLU A 7 -2.28 -25.72 -1.12
C GLU A 7 -3.54 -25.28 -1.90
N ILE A 8 -4.71 -25.25 -1.26
CA ILE A 8 -5.95 -24.73 -1.88
C ILE A 8 -5.80 -23.25 -2.22
N GLY A 9 -5.19 -22.46 -1.34
CA GLY A 9 -4.91 -21.05 -1.57
C GLY A 9 -3.97 -20.83 -2.75
N GLU A 10 -2.89 -21.61 -2.85
CA GLU A 10 -1.92 -21.56 -3.95
C GLU A 10 -2.61 -21.88 -5.28
N TYR A 11 -3.39 -22.97 -5.33
CA TYR A 11 -4.17 -23.32 -6.51
C TYR A 11 -5.17 -22.24 -6.93
N ALA A 12 -5.83 -21.58 -5.97
CA ALA A 12 -6.77 -20.50 -6.26
C ALA A 12 -6.07 -19.28 -6.89
N VAL A 13 -4.89 -18.90 -6.37
CA VAL A 13 -4.07 -17.80 -6.90
C VAL A 13 -3.57 -18.12 -8.31
N GLU A 14 -3.06 -19.34 -8.53
CA GLU A 14 -2.60 -19.80 -9.84
C GLU A 14 -3.73 -19.81 -10.88
N LYS A 15 -4.94 -20.22 -10.49
CA LYS A 15 -6.13 -20.20 -11.37
C LYS A 15 -6.53 -18.78 -11.79
N GLU A 16 -6.21 -17.77 -10.99
CA GLU A 16 -6.36 -16.36 -11.35
C GLU A 16 -5.23 -15.84 -12.25
N GLY A 17 -4.28 -16.69 -12.64
CA GLY A 17 -3.12 -16.34 -13.46
C GLY A 17 -2.06 -15.52 -12.70
N LYS A 18 -2.09 -15.56 -11.36
CA LYS A 18 -1.16 -14.86 -10.47
C LYS A 18 -0.06 -15.81 -10.02
N ASN A 19 1.15 -15.27 -9.85
CA ASN A 19 2.27 -16.04 -9.33
C ASN A 19 2.33 -15.94 -7.80
N VAL A 20 2.29 -17.09 -7.12
CA VAL A 20 2.39 -17.19 -5.65
C VAL A 20 3.74 -16.68 -5.13
N GLU A 21 4.80 -16.79 -5.94
CA GLU A 21 6.15 -16.35 -5.61
C GLU A 21 6.36 -14.84 -5.83
N GLU A 22 5.46 -14.15 -6.53
CA GLU A 22 5.53 -12.70 -6.78
C GLU A 22 4.56 -11.96 -5.87
N PRO A 23 5.01 -11.34 -4.76
CA PRO A 23 4.11 -10.76 -3.76
C PRO A 23 3.19 -9.67 -4.34
N LEU A 24 3.65 -8.93 -5.34
CA LEU A 24 2.88 -7.84 -5.94
C LEU A 24 1.64 -8.34 -6.72
N ASP A 25 1.64 -9.58 -7.21
CA ASP A 25 0.48 -10.20 -7.88
C ASP A 25 -0.70 -10.36 -6.91
N ILE A 26 -0.39 -10.51 -5.63
CA ILE A 26 -1.36 -10.81 -4.57
C ILE A 26 -1.71 -9.57 -3.77
N LEU A 27 -0.71 -8.71 -3.50
CA LEU A 27 -0.87 -7.60 -2.57
C LEU A 27 -1.55 -6.37 -3.18
N VAL A 28 -1.45 -6.17 -4.49
CA VAL A 28 -2.01 -4.99 -5.16
C VAL A 28 -3.52 -5.13 -5.34
N ASP A 29 -4.25 -4.08 -4.96
CA ASP A 29 -5.69 -3.99 -5.17
C ASP A 29 -6.00 -3.27 -6.49
N ASN A 30 -7.22 -3.44 -7.00
CA ASN A 30 -7.75 -2.62 -8.09
C ASN A 30 -8.40 -1.34 -7.51
N PRO A 31 -7.86 -0.13 -7.78
CA PRO A 31 -8.42 1.13 -7.28
C PRO A 31 -9.65 1.61 -8.05
N ALA A 32 -9.99 1.00 -9.18
CA ALA A 32 -11.07 1.48 -10.03
C ALA A 32 -12.46 1.05 -9.52
N ASN A 33 -13.41 1.97 -9.64
CA ASN A 33 -14.83 1.67 -9.63
C ASN A 33 -15.33 1.38 -11.08
N ARG A 34 -16.65 1.18 -11.25
CA ARG A 34 -17.25 0.92 -12.58
C ARG A 34 -17.02 2.07 -13.57
N ASP A 35 -16.99 3.30 -13.09
CA ASP A 35 -16.93 4.52 -13.90
C ASP A 35 -15.50 5.04 -14.08
N THR A 36 -14.48 4.31 -13.61
CA THR A 36 -13.08 4.72 -13.74
C THR A 36 -12.59 4.42 -15.15
N GLU A 37 -12.32 5.50 -15.90
CA GLU A 37 -11.70 5.43 -17.22
C GLU A 37 -10.29 6.04 -17.21
N ASN A 38 -9.99 6.95 -16.27
CA ASN A 38 -8.73 7.68 -16.24
C ASN A 38 -8.08 7.71 -14.86
N ILE A 39 -6.77 7.90 -14.84
CA ILE A 39 -5.94 8.13 -13.66
C ILE A 39 -5.22 9.49 -13.76
N LEU A 40 -5.25 10.25 -12.67
CA LEU A 40 -4.54 11.51 -12.51
C LEU A 40 -3.15 11.26 -11.93
N PHE A 41 -2.13 11.86 -12.54
CA PHE A 41 -0.75 11.80 -12.07
C PHE A 41 -0.26 13.18 -11.67
N ILE A 42 0.39 13.26 -10.51
CA ILE A 42 1.26 14.38 -10.17
C ILE A 42 2.63 14.06 -10.75
N VAL A 43 3.09 14.86 -11.71
CA VAL A 43 4.34 14.59 -12.43
C VAL A 43 5.51 15.31 -11.76
N LEU A 44 6.53 14.54 -11.41
CA LEU A 44 7.75 15.01 -10.75
C LEU A 44 8.98 14.63 -11.58
N GLU A 45 9.94 15.54 -11.69
CA GLU A 45 11.24 15.30 -12.32
C GLU A 45 12.39 15.53 -11.35
N LYS A 46 13.35 14.61 -11.32
CA LYS A 46 14.61 14.76 -10.59
C LYS A 46 15.49 15.78 -11.30
N ARG A 47 16.00 16.73 -10.52
CA ARG A 47 17.03 17.71 -10.92
C ARG A 47 18.22 17.58 -9.97
N ASN A 48 19.31 18.29 -10.26
CA ASN A 48 20.55 18.22 -9.46
C ASN A 48 20.33 18.47 -7.96
N ASN A 49 19.32 19.27 -7.60
CA ASN A 49 19.05 19.65 -6.20
C ASN A 49 17.70 19.14 -5.66
N GLY A 50 17.18 18.01 -6.17
CA GLY A 50 15.95 17.40 -5.65
C GLY A 50 14.93 17.07 -6.74
N PHE A 51 13.66 17.38 -6.49
CA PHE A 51 12.56 17.15 -7.44
C PHE A 51 11.85 18.47 -7.77
N VAL A 52 11.35 18.56 -9.00
CA VAL A 52 10.57 19.68 -9.50
C VAL A 52 9.24 19.16 -10.00
N TYR A 53 8.16 19.84 -9.63
CA TYR A 53 6.82 19.58 -10.15
C TYR A 53 6.71 20.05 -11.61
N LYS A 54 6.08 19.24 -12.47
CA LYS A 54 5.94 19.50 -13.91
C LYS A 54 4.50 19.70 -14.38
N GLY A 55 3.54 19.61 -13.48
CA GLY A 55 2.12 19.62 -13.82
C GLY A 55 1.42 18.31 -13.48
N ALA A 56 0.10 18.32 -13.57
CA ALA A 56 -0.71 17.12 -13.51
C ALA A 56 -0.81 16.47 -14.90
N ASP A 57 -0.90 15.15 -14.98
CA ASP A 57 -1.09 14.40 -16.22
C ASP A 57 -2.31 13.47 -16.10
N VAL A 58 -2.93 13.11 -17.23
CA VAL A 58 -4.07 12.21 -17.29
C VAL A 58 -3.73 11.07 -18.23
N GLU A 59 -3.91 9.84 -17.76
CA GLU A 59 -3.72 8.63 -18.56
C GLU A 59 -4.97 7.77 -18.50
N GLU A 60 -5.27 7.07 -19.59
CA GLU A 60 -6.31 6.03 -19.59
C GLU A 60 -5.96 4.93 -18.59
N TYR A 61 -6.93 4.60 -17.75
CA TYR A 61 -6.80 3.62 -16.69
C TYR A 61 -6.88 2.20 -17.26
N SER A 62 -5.86 1.40 -16.99
CA SER A 62 -5.83 -0.01 -17.38
C SER A 62 -6.05 -0.94 -16.19
N ARG A 63 -6.95 -1.92 -16.37
CA ARG A 63 -7.19 -3.02 -15.41
C ARG A 63 -6.22 -4.19 -15.59
N SER A 64 -5.27 -4.09 -16.53
CA SER A 64 -4.29 -5.16 -16.74
C SER A 64 -3.39 -5.36 -15.52
N THR A 65 -3.07 -6.61 -15.22
CA THR A 65 -2.23 -7.00 -14.06
C THR A 65 -0.91 -6.23 -14.03
N ASP A 66 -0.26 -6.05 -15.18
CA ASP A 66 1.00 -5.30 -15.29
C ASP A 66 0.83 -3.83 -14.91
N LYS A 67 -0.23 -3.17 -15.39
CA LYS A 67 -0.50 -1.76 -15.04
C LYS A 67 -0.89 -1.61 -13.57
N LEU A 68 -1.66 -2.54 -13.01
CA LEU A 68 -1.98 -2.53 -11.58
C LEU A 68 -0.71 -2.57 -10.71
N LYS A 69 0.25 -3.44 -11.03
CA LYS A 69 1.56 -3.50 -10.36
C LYS A 69 2.30 -2.17 -10.42
N ARG A 70 2.27 -1.51 -11.59
CA ARG A 70 2.91 -0.20 -11.79
C ARG A 70 2.21 0.94 -11.05
N TYR A 71 0.88 0.92 -10.95
CA TYR A 71 0.15 1.88 -10.11
C TYR A 71 0.36 1.61 -8.62
N LEU A 72 0.62 0.35 -8.25
CA LEU A 72 0.96 -0.11 -6.90
C LEU A 72 -0.09 0.31 -5.85
N TYR A 73 -1.37 0.21 -6.18
CA TYR A 73 -2.44 0.59 -5.24
C TYR A 73 -2.63 -0.49 -4.16
N LYS A 74 -2.72 -0.07 -2.90
CA LYS A 74 -3.21 -0.91 -1.80
C LYS A 74 -3.95 -0.07 -0.78
N LYS A 75 -5.22 -0.41 -0.55
CA LYS A 75 -6.08 0.33 0.37
C LYS A 75 -5.52 0.31 1.80
N GLY A 76 -5.45 1.49 2.42
CA GLY A 76 -5.08 1.63 3.83
C GLY A 76 -6.29 1.80 4.74
N SER A 77 -6.09 2.43 5.89
CA SER A 77 -7.19 2.71 6.82
C SER A 77 -8.17 3.72 6.21
N PRO A 78 -9.48 3.64 6.51
CA PRO A 78 -10.48 4.54 5.93
C PRO A 78 -10.18 6.03 6.12
N ASN A 79 -9.72 6.40 7.33
CA ASN A 79 -9.43 7.79 7.72
C ASN A 79 -7.94 8.14 7.68
N GLY A 80 -7.10 7.26 7.14
CA GLY A 80 -5.67 7.48 7.00
C GLY A 80 -5.20 7.32 5.56
N PRO A 81 -3.89 7.48 5.32
CA PRO A 81 -3.28 7.21 4.02
C PRO A 81 -3.54 5.78 3.56
N ASP A 82 -3.54 5.60 2.25
CA ASP A 82 -3.38 4.25 1.68
C ASP A 82 -1.95 3.75 1.91
N VAL A 83 -1.67 2.47 1.67
CA VAL A 83 -0.35 1.90 1.96
C VAL A 83 0.73 2.53 1.07
N THR A 84 0.36 2.94 -0.13
CA THR A 84 1.21 3.59 -1.14
C THR A 84 0.64 4.95 -1.53
N PRO A 85 1.42 5.85 -2.19
CA PRO A 85 0.94 7.15 -2.64
C PRO A 85 0.10 7.06 -3.94
N THR A 86 -0.80 6.07 -3.99
CA THR A 86 -1.82 5.88 -5.02
C THR A 86 -3.15 5.69 -4.31
N SER A 87 -4.20 6.41 -4.73
CA SER A 87 -5.48 6.41 -4.02
C SER A 87 -6.68 6.64 -4.93
N MET A 88 -7.83 6.13 -4.52
CA MET A 88 -9.11 6.49 -5.12
C MET A 88 -9.51 7.92 -4.73
N ILE A 89 -9.98 8.70 -5.70
CA ILE A 89 -10.50 10.04 -5.49
C ILE A 89 -11.98 9.92 -5.10
N THR A 90 -12.30 10.34 -3.86
CA THR A 90 -13.70 10.51 -3.42
C THR A 90 -14.04 11.99 -3.32
N ASN A 91 -13.12 12.78 -2.79
CA ASN A 91 -13.16 14.24 -2.82
C ASN A 91 -11.72 14.71 -3.01
N LEU A 92 -11.43 15.37 -4.14
CA LEU A 92 -10.06 15.67 -4.56
C LEU A 92 -9.25 16.41 -3.50
N ASP A 93 -9.78 17.51 -2.95
CA ASP A 93 -9.11 18.29 -1.91
C ASP A 93 -8.77 17.44 -0.68
N LYS A 94 -9.72 16.62 -0.21
CA LYS A 94 -9.51 15.74 0.95
C LYS A 94 -8.53 14.62 0.63
N THR A 95 -8.67 13.96 -0.52
CA THR A 95 -7.79 12.86 -0.96
C THR A 95 -6.36 13.36 -1.09
N PHE A 96 -6.12 14.47 -1.80
CA PHE A 96 -4.77 15.00 -1.97
C PHE A 96 -4.19 15.58 -0.67
N THR A 97 -4.88 16.54 -0.05
CA THR A 97 -4.28 17.37 1.01
C THR A 97 -4.40 16.74 2.41
N LYS A 98 -5.55 16.13 2.73
CA LYS A 98 -5.93 15.87 4.13
C LYS A 98 -5.83 14.41 4.56
N ILE A 99 -6.08 13.47 3.65
CA ILE A 99 -6.26 12.06 4.02
C ILE A 99 -5.22 11.13 3.37
N LYS A 100 -4.96 11.27 2.07
CA LYS A 100 -4.22 10.25 1.31
C LYS A 100 -2.82 10.69 0.90
N ILE A 101 -2.68 11.43 -0.20
CA ILE A 101 -1.38 11.63 -0.87
C ILE A 101 -0.39 12.44 -0.01
N LEU A 102 -0.74 13.68 0.36
CA LEU A 102 0.15 14.52 1.16
C LEU A 102 0.40 13.94 2.56
N PRO A 103 -0.62 13.42 3.29
CA PRO A 103 -0.38 12.79 4.59
C PRO A 103 0.48 11.52 4.54
N TRP A 104 0.52 10.80 3.41
CA TRP A 104 1.42 9.65 3.24
C TRP A 104 2.88 10.05 3.45
N PHE A 105 3.27 11.24 2.95
CA PHE A 105 4.63 11.77 3.08
C PHE A 105 4.98 12.34 4.45
N LYS A 106 4.03 12.47 5.40
CA LYS A 106 4.34 12.91 6.77
C LYS A 106 5.27 11.97 7.53
N LYS A 107 5.36 10.70 7.10
CA LYS A 107 6.33 9.74 7.65
C LYS A 107 7.78 10.05 7.20
N TYR A 108 7.94 10.93 6.21
CA TYR A 108 9.19 11.21 5.51
C TYR A 108 9.45 12.72 5.48
N ASP A 109 9.60 13.32 6.68
CA ASP A 109 9.84 14.77 6.81
C ASP A 109 11.30 15.14 7.04
N THR A 110 12.14 14.20 7.49
CA THR A 110 13.55 14.43 7.79
C THR A 110 14.45 13.52 6.97
N LEU A 111 15.55 14.08 6.46
CA LEU A 111 16.59 13.29 5.78
C LEU A 111 17.16 12.27 6.75
N GLY A 112 17.29 11.03 6.28
CA GLY A 112 17.86 9.92 7.01
C GLY A 112 19.22 9.50 6.45
N LEU A 113 19.76 8.43 7.01
CA LEU A 113 21.01 7.82 6.54
C LEU A 113 20.81 6.98 5.27
N ASN A 114 19.57 6.58 4.96
CA ASN A 114 19.24 5.73 3.82
C ASN A 114 18.85 6.58 2.60
N GLU A 115 19.43 6.26 1.44
CA GLU A 115 19.10 6.87 0.14
C GLU A 115 17.60 6.76 -0.19
N ASP A 116 16.97 5.62 0.11
CA ASP A 116 15.53 5.39 -0.12
C ASP A 116 14.69 6.38 0.70
N THR A 117 15.04 6.60 1.98
CA THR A 117 14.38 7.57 2.85
C THR A 117 14.57 8.99 2.32
N ASN A 118 15.79 9.33 1.91
CA ASN A 118 16.11 10.66 1.37
C ASN A 118 15.36 10.94 0.06
N LEU A 119 15.19 9.93 -0.79
CA LEU A 119 14.38 10.03 -2.00
C LEU A 119 12.92 10.36 -1.66
N LEU A 120 12.32 9.68 -0.68
CA LEU A 120 10.93 9.92 -0.26
C LEU A 120 10.75 11.30 0.38
N VAL A 121 11.71 11.73 1.21
CA VAL A 121 11.72 13.07 1.83
C VAL A 121 11.77 14.14 0.75
N ASN A 122 12.66 14.00 -0.25
CA ASN A 122 12.77 14.99 -1.32
C ASN A 122 11.52 15.05 -2.21
N ILE A 123 10.88 13.91 -2.49
CA ILE A 123 9.58 13.88 -3.18
C ILE A 123 8.51 14.57 -2.32
N GLY A 124 8.43 14.23 -1.03
CA GLY A 124 7.48 14.82 -0.09
C GLY A 124 7.65 16.34 0.03
N ASN A 125 8.89 16.83 0.10
CA ASN A 125 9.21 18.26 0.10
C ASN A 125 8.69 18.96 -1.15
N CYS A 126 8.97 18.40 -2.33
CA CYS A 126 8.50 18.94 -3.60
C CYS A 126 6.97 19.04 -3.66
N ILE A 127 6.25 18.01 -3.22
CA ILE A 127 4.77 18.02 -3.19
C ILE A 127 4.25 19.03 -2.15
N ARG A 128 4.90 19.17 -0.99
CA ARG A 128 4.51 20.13 0.05
C ARG A 128 4.70 21.58 -0.40
N GLU A 129 5.81 21.89 -1.05
CA GLU A 129 6.13 23.23 -1.57
C GLU A 129 5.17 23.64 -2.70
N ASN A 130 4.86 22.72 -3.61
CA ASN A 130 4.00 22.99 -4.78
C ASN A 130 2.52 22.66 -4.52
N LYS A 131 2.10 22.53 -3.24
CA LYS A 131 0.76 22.05 -2.87
C LYS A 131 -0.38 22.84 -3.54
N GLY A 132 -0.27 24.16 -3.60
CA GLY A 132 -1.31 25.03 -4.19
C GLY A 132 -1.44 24.79 -5.68
N GLU A 133 -0.32 24.90 -6.40
CA GLU A 133 -0.23 24.68 -7.85
C GLU A 133 -0.72 23.28 -8.25
N ILE A 134 -0.29 22.24 -7.53
CA ILE A 134 -0.74 20.86 -7.76
C ILE A 134 -2.26 20.75 -7.60
N LEU A 135 -2.82 21.35 -6.55
CA LEU A 135 -4.25 21.26 -6.30
C LEU A 135 -5.06 21.94 -7.41
N ASP A 136 -4.61 23.09 -7.88
CA ASP A 136 -5.27 23.85 -8.95
C ASP A 136 -5.20 23.09 -10.28
N ASP A 137 -4.04 22.54 -10.64
CA ASP A 137 -3.87 21.69 -11.82
C ASP A 137 -4.73 20.44 -11.78
N LEU A 138 -4.79 19.78 -10.62
CA LEU A 138 -5.65 18.61 -10.43
C LEU A 138 -7.13 19.00 -10.60
N LYS A 139 -7.57 20.13 -10.05
CA LYS A 139 -8.96 20.61 -10.21
C LYS A 139 -9.29 20.90 -11.67
N ASN A 140 -8.37 21.50 -12.41
CA ASN A 140 -8.54 21.80 -13.83
C ASN A 140 -8.66 20.54 -14.69
N LYS A 141 -8.09 19.42 -14.24
CA LYS A 141 -8.10 18.13 -14.96
C LYS A 141 -9.04 17.09 -14.37
N VAL A 142 -9.74 17.39 -13.28
CA VAL A 142 -10.68 16.43 -12.66
C VAL A 142 -11.96 16.34 -13.49
N CYS A 143 -12.30 15.11 -13.84
CA CYS A 143 -13.57 14.72 -14.44
C CYS A 143 -14.16 13.53 -13.67
N LYS A 144 -15.40 13.15 -13.96
CA LYS A 144 -16.09 12.05 -13.25
C LYS A 144 -15.37 10.70 -13.45
N GLU A 145 -14.66 10.58 -14.57
CA GLU A 145 -13.94 9.40 -15.01
C GLU A 145 -12.56 9.27 -14.32
N ASN A 146 -12.06 10.37 -13.74
CA ASN A 146 -10.73 10.50 -13.13
C ASN A 146 -10.78 10.11 -11.64
N ASN A 147 -11.05 8.83 -11.39
CA ASN A 147 -11.36 8.31 -10.04
C ASN A 147 -10.13 7.84 -9.26
N VAL A 148 -8.92 7.96 -9.82
CA VAL A 148 -7.67 7.52 -9.17
C VAL A 148 -6.62 8.62 -9.30
N ILE A 149 -5.83 8.83 -8.24
CA ILE A 149 -4.67 9.73 -8.22
C ILE A 149 -3.42 8.95 -7.82
N SER A 150 -2.29 9.25 -8.48
CA SER A 150 -0.98 8.67 -8.19
C SER A 150 0.15 9.66 -8.56
N LEU A 151 1.40 9.21 -8.46
CA LEU A 151 2.59 9.98 -8.82
C LEU A 151 3.26 9.37 -10.06
N LYS A 152 3.84 10.23 -10.89
CA LYS A 152 4.73 9.83 -11.98
C LYS A 152 6.06 10.55 -11.79
N ILE A 153 7.11 9.80 -11.49
CA ILE A 153 8.42 10.36 -11.13
C ILE A 153 9.38 9.99 -12.26
N ASN A 154 10.05 10.98 -12.87
CA ASN A 154 10.94 10.77 -14.02
C ASN A 154 10.30 9.91 -15.13
N GLY A 155 9.01 10.11 -15.41
CA GLY A 155 8.25 9.33 -16.39
C GLY A 155 7.91 7.89 -15.98
N LYS A 156 8.30 7.45 -14.78
CA LYS A 156 8.01 6.12 -14.22
C LYS A 156 6.88 6.16 -13.20
N TYR A 157 6.15 5.06 -13.05
CA TYR A 157 5.08 4.95 -12.05
C TYR A 157 5.64 4.58 -10.68
N VAL A 158 4.87 4.81 -9.62
CA VAL A 158 5.22 4.45 -8.22
C VAL A 158 5.70 2.99 -8.11
N GLY A 159 5.01 2.06 -8.76
CA GLY A 159 5.34 0.63 -8.76
C GLY A 159 6.63 0.28 -9.51
N ASP A 160 7.19 1.17 -10.32
CA ASP A 160 8.47 0.93 -10.99
C ASP A 160 9.69 1.16 -10.06
N TYR A 161 9.45 1.66 -8.84
CA TYR A 161 10.51 1.98 -7.87
C TYR A 161 10.55 0.95 -6.72
N PRO A 162 11.72 0.31 -6.49
CA PRO A 162 11.87 -0.73 -5.46
C PRO A 162 11.49 -0.26 -4.04
N VAL A 163 11.72 1.01 -3.71
CA VAL A 163 11.39 1.56 -2.38
C VAL A 163 9.90 1.45 -2.05
N PHE A 164 9.01 1.79 -3.00
CA PHE A 164 7.57 1.71 -2.75
C PHE A 164 7.08 0.26 -2.71
N GLN A 165 7.65 -0.62 -3.55
CA GLN A 165 7.35 -2.05 -3.51
C GLN A 165 7.72 -2.66 -2.14
N LYS A 166 8.92 -2.34 -1.62
CA LYS A 166 9.36 -2.78 -0.29
C LYS A 166 8.42 -2.29 0.81
N ILE A 167 8.02 -1.01 0.78
CA ILE A 167 7.06 -0.45 1.76
C ILE A 167 5.75 -1.23 1.74
N LEU A 168 5.20 -1.53 0.56
CA LEU A 168 3.97 -2.32 0.44
C LEU A 168 4.14 -3.72 1.07
N ILE A 169 5.23 -4.40 0.73
CA ILE A 169 5.52 -5.75 1.24
C ILE A 169 5.71 -5.72 2.77
N ASP A 170 6.48 -4.77 3.30
CA ASP A 170 6.76 -4.69 4.73
C ASP A 170 5.51 -4.33 5.55
N GLU A 171 4.71 -3.36 5.09
CA GLU A 171 3.45 -3.01 5.75
C GLU A 171 2.44 -4.17 5.68
N SER A 172 2.43 -4.97 4.60
CA SER A 172 1.57 -6.16 4.51
C SER A 172 1.94 -7.25 5.54
N LYS A 173 3.23 -7.33 5.91
CA LYS A 173 3.75 -8.33 6.87
C LYS A 173 3.64 -7.87 8.31
N LYS A 174 3.67 -6.57 8.56
CA LYS A 174 3.75 -5.95 9.90
C LYS A 174 2.75 -6.52 10.90
N GLY A 175 1.49 -6.67 10.48
CA GLY A 175 0.43 -7.19 11.34
C GLY A 175 0.62 -8.64 11.78
N PHE A 176 1.46 -9.42 11.09
CA PHE A 176 1.72 -10.83 11.43
C PHE A 176 2.74 -10.99 12.55
N TYR A 177 3.57 -9.98 12.81
CA TYR A 177 4.65 -10.08 13.79
C TYR A 177 4.68 -8.93 14.80
N PHE A 178 3.95 -7.84 14.59
CA PHE A 178 3.91 -6.70 15.49
C PHE A 178 2.49 -6.40 15.94
N THR A 179 2.29 -6.21 17.24
CA THR A 179 1.03 -5.74 17.82
C THR A 179 1.26 -4.70 18.91
N SER A 180 0.44 -3.65 18.91
CA SER A 180 0.34 -2.68 20.00
C SER A 180 -0.84 -3.09 20.91
N SER A 181 -0.57 -3.51 22.14
CA SER A 181 -1.59 -3.87 23.12
C SER A 181 -2.42 -2.66 23.58
N PHE A 182 -3.67 -2.88 24.00
CA PHE A 182 -4.50 -1.89 24.72
C PHE A 182 -3.80 -1.36 25.99
N SER A 183 -2.89 -2.15 26.58
CA SER A 183 -2.06 -1.76 27.72
C SER A 183 -0.78 -0.97 27.36
N GLY A 184 -0.62 -0.57 26.09
CA GLY A 184 0.49 0.27 25.62
C GLY A 184 1.83 -0.46 25.37
N ALA A 185 1.94 -1.75 25.72
CA ALA A 185 3.14 -2.52 25.44
C ALA A 185 3.19 -2.96 23.97
N ASN A 186 4.20 -2.49 23.23
CA ASN A 186 4.54 -3.00 21.90
C ASN A 186 5.11 -4.41 22.05
N LYS A 187 4.55 -5.37 21.32
CA LYS A 187 5.05 -6.75 21.29
C LYS A 187 5.44 -7.13 19.87
N GLU A 188 6.59 -7.77 19.76
CA GLU A 188 7.09 -8.36 18.52
C GLU A 188 7.17 -9.89 18.67
N SER A 189 6.69 -10.61 17.67
CA SER A 189 6.75 -12.07 17.58
C SER A 189 7.24 -12.46 16.19
N LYS A 190 8.56 -12.36 16.04
CA LYS A 190 9.32 -12.67 14.83
C LYS A 190 10.54 -13.52 15.22
N SER A 191 10.82 -14.56 14.45
CA SER A 191 12.02 -15.38 14.64
C SER A 191 12.59 -15.83 13.31
N ASN A 192 13.87 -16.17 13.29
CA ASN A 192 14.59 -16.57 12.08
C ASN A 192 15.00 -18.05 12.16
N ASN A 193 15.06 -18.71 10.99
CA ASN A 193 15.51 -20.10 10.85
C ASN A 193 14.72 -21.11 11.69
N GLN A 194 13.44 -20.84 11.92
CA GLN A 194 12.54 -21.71 12.68
C GLN A 194 11.66 -22.54 11.75
N LYS A 195 11.05 -23.59 12.31
CA LYS A 195 10.10 -24.45 11.59
C LYS A 195 8.74 -23.74 11.49
N CYS A 196 8.24 -23.56 10.27
CA CYS A 196 6.95 -22.93 10.04
C CYS A 196 5.81 -23.92 10.32
N CYS A 197 4.78 -23.51 11.05
CA CYS A 197 3.63 -24.36 11.36
C CYS A 197 2.69 -24.59 10.16
N VAL A 198 2.84 -23.81 9.08
CA VAL A 198 2.02 -23.90 7.86
C VAL A 198 2.60 -24.94 6.90
N CYS A 199 3.85 -24.77 6.46
CA CYS A 199 4.50 -25.67 5.51
C CYS A 199 5.35 -26.77 6.16
N ASN A 200 5.56 -26.72 7.48
CA ASN A 200 6.37 -27.69 8.24
C ASN A 200 7.86 -27.73 7.84
N GLU A 201 8.34 -26.73 7.10
CA GLU A 201 9.72 -26.57 6.66
C GLU A 201 10.44 -25.48 7.47
N LYS A 202 11.79 -25.50 7.46
CA LYS A 202 12.58 -24.41 8.02
C LYS A 202 12.48 -23.20 7.11
N GLN A 203 12.06 -22.07 7.67
CA GLN A 203 11.92 -20.81 6.94
C GLN A 203 12.90 -19.78 7.47
N LYS A 204 13.35 -18.89 6.57
CA LYS A 204 14.25 -17.78 6.93
C LYS A 204 13.65 -16.92 8.03
N GLU A 205 12.34 -16.73 7.99
CA GLU A 205 11.58 -15.87 8.88
C GLU A 205 10.22 -16.53 9.19
N VAL A 206 9.81 -16.48 10.46
CA VAL A 206 8.48 -16.92 10.93
C VAL A 206 7.84 -15.87 11.81
N TYR A 207 6.51 -15.81 11.79
CA TYR A 207 5.70 -14.81 12.48
C TYR A 207 4.71 -15.46 13.44
N GLY A 208 4.60 -14.93 14.65
CA GLY A 208 3.80 -15.55 15.73
C GLY A 208 2.42 -14.94 15.96
N PHE A 209 2.09 -13.80 15.34
CA PHE A 209 0.74 -13.20 15.40
C PHE A 209 -0.08 -13.47 14.14
N VAL A 210 0.25 -14.53 13.40
CA VAL A 210 -0.53 -14.96 12.22
C VAL A 210 -1.88 -15.49 12.69
N GLY A 211 -2.91 -14.66 12.59
CA GLY A 211 -4.31 -15.04 12.82
C GLY A 211 -5.04 -15.29 11.50
N THR A 212 -4.69 -16.36 10.78
CA THR A 212 -5.29 -16.67 9.46
C THR A 212 -6.79 -16.91 9.53
N TYR A 213 -7.28 -17.41 10.68
CA TYR A 213 -8.69 -17.64 10.95
C TYR A 213 -9.09 -17.09 12.30
N LYS A 214 -9.88 -16.03 12.30
CA LYS A 214 -10.57 -15.54 13.50
C LYS A 214 -11.85 -16.37 13.66
N PHE A 215 -11.73 -17.57 14.19
CA PHE A 215 -12.92 -18.35 14.55
C PHE A 215 -13.58 -17.69 15.77
N TYR A 216 -14.81 -17.20 15.59
CA TYR A 216 -15.64 -16.67 16.67
C TYR A 216 -16.75 -17.69 16.94
N THR A 217 -16.49 -18.64 17.84
CA THR A 217 -17.44 -19.70 18.22
C THR A 217 -18.12 -19.32 19.53
N VAL A 218 -19.12 -18.44 19.44
CA VAL A 218 -19.99 -18.02 20.57
C VAL A 218 -20.79 -19.20 21.12
N ASP A 219 -21.05 -20.18 20.26
CA ASP A 219 -21.81 -21.40 20.53
C ASP A 219 -21.07 -22.40 21.43
N LYS A 220 -19.75 -22.24 21.63
CA LYS A 220 -18.97 -23.11 22.53
C LYS A 220 -19.00 -22.59 23.97
N PRO A 221 -19.44 -23.42 24.95
CA PRO A 221 -19.38 -23.06 26.36
C PRO A 221 -17.95 -22.64 26.75
N GLY A 222 -17.79 -21.45 27.32
CA GLY A 222 -16.50 -20.88 27.73
C GLY A 222 -15.89 -19.83 26.79
N PHE A 223 -16.43 -19.63 25.58
CA PHE A 223 -15.97 -18.58 24.64
C PHE A 223 -16.82 -17.30 24.70
N VAL A 224 -17.86 -17.27 25.54
CA VAL A 224 -18.57 -16.05 25.91
C VAL A 224 -17.86 -15.42 27.10
N SER A 225 -16.95 -14.47 26.85
CA SER A 225 -16.45 -13.59 27.89
C SER A 225 -17.51 -12.55 28.24
N GLY A 226 -18.41 -12.90 29.16
CA GLY A 226 -19.20 -11.99 29.99
C GLY A 226 -19.94 -10.86 29.28
N GLY A 227 -21.15 -11.14 28.82
CA GLY A 227 -22.23 -10.15 28.81
C GLY A 227 -23.00 -10.28 30.12
N PHE A 228 -22.67 -9.41 31.09
CA PHE A 228 -23.52 -8.72 32.07
C PHE A 228 -22.64 -7.72 32.83
#